data_AF-A0A0P9Q0Q7-F1
#
_entry.id   AF-A0A0P9Q0Q7-F1
#
_cell.length_a   1.000
_cell.length_b   1.000
_cell.length_c   1.000
_cell.angle_alpha   90.00
_cell.angle_beta   90.00
_cell.angle_gamma   90.00
#
_symmetry.space_group_name_H-M   'P 1'
#
loop_
_entity.id
_entity.type
_entity.pdbx_description
1 polymer ?
#
loop_
_entity_poly.entity_id
_entity_poly.type
_entity_poly.pdbx_seq_one_letter_code
_entity_poly.pdbx_strand_id
1 'polypeptide(L)'
;MLGWYALGSAIMAASAFQFYLQYAYGRMHLHLWYSLISTLISVPVMFVAIHYHGVYGAALAWFFLRATSFAIWPVIVHQHLAPGLHRQWLSDILRISAMTAAGLAISAPVFHLIADESRGSLLLALAASGLVTLALVAASHGPLASKIYVLFSKPST
;
A
#
# COMPACT_ATOMS: atom_id res chain seq x y z
N MET A 1 -13.27 10.12 -7.88
CA MET A 1 -12.99 10.69 -6.54
C MET A 1 -12.52 9.62 -5.56
N LEU A 2 -13.30 8.56 -5.32
CA LEU A 2 -12.95 7.47 -4.41
C LEU A 2 -11.64 6.75 -4.78
N GLY A 3 -11.35 6.58 -6.07
CA GLY A 3 -10.10 5.96 -6.53
C GLY A 3 -8.84 6.70 -6.06
N TRP A 4 -8.80 8.03 -6.12
CA TRP A 4 -7.67 8.83 -5.63
C TRP A 4 -7.48 8.67 -4.12
N TYR A 5 -8.59 8.66 -3.39
CA TYR A 5 -8.56 8.47 -1.95
C TYR A 5 -8.08 7.05 -1.57
N ALA A 6 -8.56 6.02 -2.27
CA ALA A 6 -8.14 4.64 -2.09
C ALA A 6 -6.64 4.46 -2.39
N LEU A 7 -6.14 5.05 -3.49
CA LEU A 7 -4.71 5.04 -3.82
C LEU A 7 -3.87 5.74 -2.75
N GLY A 8 -4.29 6.91 -2.27
CA GLY A 8 -3.61 7.61 -1.17
C GLY A 8 -3.58 6.77 0.11
N SER A 9 -4.66 6.04 0.39
CA SER A 9 -4.76 5.14 1.54
C SER A 9 -3.85 3.92 1.40
N ALA A 10 -3.73 3.36 0.19
CA ALA A 10 -2.81 2.26 -0.10
C ALA A 10 -1.34 2.68 0.09
N ILE A 11 -0.97 3.88 -0.39
CA ILE A 11 0.37 4.45 -0.17
C ILE A 11 0.63 4.67 1.31
N MET A 12 -0.37 5.19 2.04
CA MET A 12 -0.27 5.38 3.48
C MET A 12 -0.04 4.04 4.22
N ALA A 13 -0.76 2.98 3.85
CA ALA A 13 -0.55 1.64 4.40
C ALA A 13 0.88 1.13 4.14
N ALA A 14 1.40 1.31 2.92
CA ALA A 14 2.79 0.97 2.60
C ALA A 14 3.81 1.81 3.38
N SER A 15 3.50 3.09 3.67
CA SER A 15 4.38 3.97 4.45
C SER A 15 4.51 3.53 5.92
N ALA A 16 3.56 2.76 6.46
CA ALA A 16 3.59 2.28 7.84
C ALA A 16 4.81 1.40 8.15
N PHE A 17 5.37 0.70 7.15
CA PHE A 17 6.60 -0.08 7.33
C PHE A 17 7.79 0.78 7.77
N GLN A 18 7.84 2.05 7.36
CA GLN A 18 8.88 2.99 7.80
C GLN A 18 8.75 3.34 9.27
N PHE A 19 7.53 3.40 9.79
CA PHE A 19 7.26 3.59 11.21
C PHE A 19 7.69 2.35 12.01
N TYR A 20 7.35 1.13 11.55
CA TYR A 20 7.77 -0.10 12.21
C TYR A 20 9.29 -0.24 12.26
N LEU A 21 9.99 0.14 11.19
CA LEU A 21 11.46 0.17 11.18
C LEU A 21 12.00 1.14 12.24
N GLN A 22 11.47 2.36 12.32
CA GLN A 22 11.86 3.32 13.35
C GLN A 22 11.58 2.83 14.77
N TYR A 23 10.49 2.06 14.95
CA TYR A 23 10.14 1.44 16.22
C TYR A 23 11.13 0.36 16.63
N ALA A 24 11.49 -0.53 15.71
CA ALA A 24 12.48 -1.58 15.95
C ALA A 24 13.85 -1.01 16.37
N TYR A 25 14.26 0.13 15.82
CA TYR A 25 15.52 0.80 16.14
C TYR A 25 15.42 1.79 17.32
N GLY A 26 14.25 1.95 17.95
CA GLY A 26 14.05 2.88 19.07
C GLY A 26 14.18 4.37 18.72
N ARG A 27 14.18 4.73 17.42
CA ARG A 27 14.38 6.12 16.95
C ARG A 27 13.07 6.80 16.57
N MET A 28 12.16 6.94 17.53
CA MET A 28 10.83 7.55 17.34
C MET A 28 10.84 9.05 17.00
N HIS A 29 11.89 9.77 17.39
CA HIS A 29 11.97 11.21 17.16
C HIS A 29 11.91 11.59 15.68
N LEU A 30 12.44 10.73 14.78
CA LEU A 30 12.35 10.93 13.34
C LEU A 30 10.88 10.93 12.88
N HIS A 31 10.09 9.97 13.35
CA HIS A 31 8.67 9.87 12.99
C HIS A 31 7.85 11.03 13.55
N LEU A 32 8.19 11.50 14.75
CA LEU A 32 7.56 12.67 15.35
C LEU A 32 7.78 13.91 14.48
N TRP A 33 9.03 14.18 14.10
CA TRP A 33 9.36 15.30 13.21
C TRP A 33 8.68 15.18 11.85
N TYR A 34 8.68 13.99 11.25
CA TYR A 34 7.93 13.73 10.02
C TYR A 34 6.44 14.03 10.20
N SER A 35 5.81 13.59 11.28
CA SER A 35 4.38 13.78 11.52
C SER A 35 4.03 15.25 11.72
N LEU A 36 4.89 16.01 12.40
CA LEU A 36 4.73 17.45 12.59
C LEU A 36 4.84 18.20 11.26
N ILE A 37 5.90 17.96 10.49
CA ILE A 37 6.12 18.60 9.18
C ILE A 37 5.01 18.19 8.21
N SER A 38 4.66 16.90 8.17
CA SER A 38 3.59 16.38 7.31
C SER A 38 2.25 17.02 7.63
N THR A 39 1.90 17.17 8.91
CA THR A 39 0.66 17.84 9.33
C THR A 39 0.68 19.33 8.97
N LEU A 40 1.79 20.03 9.25
CA LEU A 40 1.93 21.46 8.97
C LEU A 40 1.80 21.79 7.48
N ILE A 41 2.21 20.88 6.60
CA ILE A 41 2.03 21.00 5.15
C ILE A 41 0.64 20.52 4.71
N SER A 42 0.18 19.38 5.23
CA SER A 42 -1.05 18.73 4.77
C SER A 42 -2.29 19.57 5.08
N VAL A 43 -2.37 20.19 6.25
CA VAL A 43 -3.52 21.01 6.66
C VAL A 43 -3.76 22.20 5.71
N PRO A 44 -2.79 23.09 5.45
CA PRO A 44 -3.00 24.21 4.53
C PRO A 44 -3.23 23.75 3.10
N VAL A 45 -2.52 22.72 2.61
CA VAL A 45 -2.75 22.18 1.27
C VAL A 45 -4.17 21.64 1.12
N MET A 46 -4.67 20.92 2.13
CA MET A 46 -6.03 20.40 2.14
C MET A 46 -7.06 21.52 2.18
N PHE A 47 -6.84 22.55 3.02
CA PHE A 47 -7.73 23.71 3.10
C PHE A 47 -7.87 24.42 1.74
N VAL A 48 -6.75 24.73 1.09
CA VAL A 48 -6.73 25.36 -0.23
C VAL A 48 -7.41 24.47 -1.27
N ALA A 49 -7.07 23.18 -1.31
CA ALA A 49 -7.64 22.25 -2.29
C ALA A 49 -9.16 22.09 -2.13
N ILE A 50 -9.67 22.03 -0.90
CA ILE A 50 -11.11 21.98 -0.61
C ILE A 50 -11.78 23.30 -1.00
N HIS A 51 -11.16 24.44 -0.68
CA HIS A 51 -11.75 25.74 -0.94
C HIS A 51 -11.99 25.98 -2.45
N TYR A 52 -11.02 25.62 -3.30
CA TYR A 52 -11.11 25.86 -4.75
C TYR A 52 -11.71 24.72 -5.56
N HIS A 53 -11.55 23.47 -5.12
CA HIS A 53 -11.91 22.28 -5.89
C HIS A 53 -12.81 21.30 -5.13
N GLY A 54 -13.29 21.67 -3.94
CA GLY A 54 -14.21 20.87 -3.13
C GLY A 54 -13.68 19.47 -2.82
N VAL A 55 -14.58 18.49 -2.90
CA VAL A 55 -14.28 17.08 -2.60
C VAL A 55 -13.26 16.47 -3.57
N TYR A 56 -13.27 16.90 -4.83
CA TYR A 56 -12.29 16.44 -5.82
C TYR A 56 -10.88 16.92 -5.47
N GLY A 57 -10.76 18.19 -5.08
CA GLY A 57 -9.52 18.78 -4.57
C GLY A 57 -8.98 18.03 -3.36
N ALA A 58 -9.85 17.70 -2.41
CA ALA A 58 -9.48 16.94 -1.22
C ALA A 58 -8.87 15.57 -1.56
N ALA A 59 -9.50 14.82 -2.47
CA ALA A 59 -9.03 13.49 -2.85
C ALA A 59 -7.68 13.54 -3.58
N LEU A 60 -7.49 14.54 -4.45
CA LEU A 60 -6.26 14.73 -5.20
C LEU A 60 -5.12 15.19 -4.26
N ALA A 61 -5.39 16.17 -3.39
CA ALA A 61 -4.45 16.63 -2.37
C ALA A 61 -4.03 15.49 -1.44
N TRP A 62 -4.98 14.68 -0.96
CA TRP A 62 -4.69 13.50 -0.14
C TRP A 62 -3.72 12.54 -0.82
N PHE A 63 -4.00 12.18 -2.08
CA PHE A 63 -3.14 11.29 -2.85
C PHE A 63 -1.73 11.86 -3.00
N PHE A 64 -1.58 13.09 -3.48
CA PHE A 64 -0.26 13.68 -3.72
C PHE A 64 0.54 13.91 -2.44
N LEU A 65 -0.10 14.36 -1.34
CA LEU A 65 0.56 14.49 -0.05
C LEU A 65 1.14 13.14 0.43
N ARG A 66 0.38 12.05 0.29
CA ARG A 66 0.85 10.69 0.63
C ARG A 66 1.92 10.19 -0.33
N ALA A 67 1.77 10.42 -1.63
CA ALA A 67 2.74 10.02 -2.64
C ALA A 67 4.10 10.73 -2.44
N THR A 68 4.10 12.05 -2.25
CA THR A 68 5.30 12.84 -1.97
C THR A 68 5.97 12.39 -0.67
N SER A 69 5.18 12.20 0.39
CA SER A 69 5.70 11.70 1.66
C SER A 69 6.34 10.32 1.51
N PHE A 70 5.71 9.42 0.74
CA PHE A 70 6.22 8.07 0.47
C PHE A 70 7.43 8.06 -0.46
N ALA A 71 7.59 9.03 -1.36
CA ALA A 71 8.79 9.12 -2.19
C ALA A 71 10.01 9.57 -1.39
N ILE A 72 9.82 10.51 -0.45
CA ILE A 72 10.92 11.16 0.28
C ILE A 72 11.27 10.40 1.57
N TRP A 73 10.28 10.06 2.37
CA TRP A 73 10.51 9.59 3.74
C TRP A 73 11.23 8.24 3.83
N PRO A 74 10.89 7.19 3.05
CA PRO A 74 11.62 5.93 3.06
C PRO A 74 13.09 6.06 2.70
N VAL A 75 13.45 7.00 1.82
CA VAL A 75 14.86 7.27 1.47
C VAL A 75 15.61 7.76 2.71
N ILE A 76 15.06 8.76 3.40
CA ILE A 76 15.66 9.33 4.62
C ILE A 76 15.79 8.27 5.73
N VAL A 77 14.71 7.51 5.98
CA VAL A 77 14.69 6.49 7.03
C VAL A 77 15.69 5.36 6.74
N HIS A 78 15.74 4.87 5.50
CA HIS A 78 16.68 3.81 5.13
C HIS A 78 18.14 4.29 5.16
N GLN A 79 18.43 5.51 4.72
CA GLN A 79 19.78 6.06 4.82
C GLN A 79 20.27 6.16 6.28
N HIS A 80 19.38 6.51 7.21
CA HIS A 80 19.75 6.70 8.62
C HIS A 80 19.75 5.42 9.46
N LEU A 81 18.86 4.46 9.18
CA LEU A 81 18.66 3.27 10.01
C LEU A 81 19.13 1.96 9.37
N ALA A 82 19.10 1.85 8.05
CA ALA A 82 19.38 0.60 7.34
C ALA A 82 20.00 0.85 5.94
N PRO A 83 21.22 1.41 5.88
CA PRO A 83 21.88 1.70 4.61
C PRO A 83 22.04 0.41 3.79
N GLY A 84 21.70 0.48 2.50
CA GLY A 84 21.68 -0.68 1.59
C GLY A 84 20.31 -1.36 1.44
N LEU A 85 19.38 -1.17 2.37
CA LEU A 85 18.04 -1.78 2.29
C LEU A 85 17.16 -1.17 1.17
N HIS A 86 17.39 0.11 0.85
CA HIS A 86 16.47 0.88 -0.01
C HIS A 86 16.23 0.27 -1.39
N ARG A 87 17.29 -0.23 -2.06
CA ARG A 87 17.17 -0.83 -3.40
C ARG A 87 16.33 -2.11 -3.39
N GLN A 88 16.59 -2.99 -2.41
CA GLN A 88 15.83 -4.22 -2.24
C GLN A 88 14.37 -3.91 -1.92
N TRP A 89 14.13 -3.01 -0.96
CA TRP A 89 12.78 -2.59 -0.58
C TRP A 89 12.02 -1.97 -1.75
N LEU A 90 12.65 -1.12 -2.57
CA LEU A 90 12.00 -0.52 -3.73
C LEU A 90 11.61 -1.59 -4.77
N SER A 91 12.48 -2.56 -5.01
CA SER A 91 12.17 -3.69 -5.89
C SER A 91 11.00 -4.52 -5.35
N ASP A 92 10.93 -4.74 -4.05
CA ASP A 92 9.84 -5.48 -3.41
C ASP A 92 8.52 -4.71 -3.48
N ILE A 93 8.54 -3.39 -3.23
CA ILE A 93 7.35 -2.52 -3.38
C ILE A 93 6.86 -2.52 -4.82
N LEU A 94 7.74 -2.32 -5.81
CA LEU A 94 7.36 -2.33 -7.23
C LEU A 94 6.77 -3.67 -7.65
N ARG A 95 7.36 -4.79 -7.20
CA ARG A 95 6.80 -6.13 -7.46
C ARG A 95 5.42 -6.27 -6.84
N ILE A 96 5.24 -5.93 -5.56
CA ILE A 96 3.95 -6.03 -4.87
C ILE A 96 2.90 -5.16 -5.59
N SER A 97 3.24 -3.93 -5.97
CA SER A 97 2.34 -3.03 -6.71
C SER A 97 1.96 -3.59 -8.08
N ALA A 98 2.93 -4.13 -8.83
CA ALA A 98 2.67 -4.74 -10.14
C ALA A 98 1.77 -5.98 -10.02
N MET A 99 2.04 -6.85 -9.04
CA MET A 99 1.21 -8.03 -8.78
C MET A 99 -0.16 -7.66 -8.24
N THR A 100 -0.29 -6.58 -7.47
CA THR A 100 -1.59 -6.05 -7.03
C THR A 100 -2.41 -5.57 -8.22
N ALA A 101 -1.81 -4.83 -9.15
CA ALA A 101 -2.48 -4.40 -10.37
C ALA A 101 -2.91 -5.58 -11.25
N ALA A 102 -2.03 -6.58 -11.41
CA ALA A 102 -2.35 -7.80 -12.15
C ALA A 102 -3.49 -8.60 -11.46
N GLY A 103 -3.45 -8.74 -10.13
CA GLY A 103 -4.48 -9.41 -9.35
C GLY A 103 -5.85 -8.77 -9.52
N LEU A 104 -5.91 -7.44 -9.45
CA LEU A 104 -7.14 -6.66 -9.71
C LEU A 104 -7.63 -6.83 -11.15
N ALA A 105 -6.74 -6.82 -12.14
CA ALA A 105 -7.11 -7.02 -13.55
C ALA A 105 -7.67 -8.44 -13.80
N ILE A 106 -7.07 -9.46 -13.18
CA ILE A 106 -7.51 -10.85 -13.27
C ILE A 106 -8.84 -11.06 -12.53
N SER A 107 -9.03 -10.43 -11.37
CA SER A 107 -10.26 -10.55 -10.59
C SER A 107 -11.40 -9.68 -11.09
N ALA A 108 -11.15 -8.70 -11.97
CA ALA A 108 -12.16 -7.80 -12.53
C ALA A 108 -13.40 -8.51 -13.11
N PRO A 109 -13.28 -9.54 -13.99
CA PRO A 109 -14.46 -10.24 -14.50
C PRO A 109 -15.26 -10.92 -13.38
N VAL A 110 -14.58 -11.57 -12.44
CA VAL A 110 -15.22 -12.24 -11.29
C VAL A 110 -15.92 -11.21 -10.39
N PHE A 111 -15.29 -10.07 -10.15
CA PHE A 111 -15.87 -8.97 -9.39
C PHE A 111 -17.17 -8.48 -10.03
N HIS A 112 -17.17 -8.22 -11.35
CA HIS A 112 -18.37 -7.76 -12.06
C HIS A 112 -19.51 -8.78 -12.11
N LEU A 113 -19.21 -10.08 -12.01
CA LEU A 113 -20.22 -11.14 -11.96
C LEU A 113 -20.88 -11.28 -10.58
N ILE A 114 -20.13 -11.00 -9.50
CA ILE A 114 -20.59 -11.18 -8.12
C ILE A 114 -21.13 -9.87 -7.53
N ALA A 115 -20.55 -8.72 -7.91
CA ALA A 115 -20.92 -7.43 -7.37
C ALA A 115 -22.32 -7.02 -7.86
N ASP A 116 -23.28 -7.12 -6.95
CA ASP A 116 -24.65 -6.68 -7.12
C ASP A 116 -24.98 -5.55 -6.10
N GLU A 117 -26.18 -4.97 -6.14
CA GLU A 117 -26.56 -3.89 -5.22
C GLU A 117 -26.61 -4.33 -3.75
N SER A 118 -26.74 -5.63 -3.49
CA SER A 118 -26.74 -6.17 -2.14
C SER A 118 -25.37 -6.04 -1.47
N ARG A 119 -25.33 -5.48 -0.26
CA ARG A 119 -24.08 -5.28 0.52
C ARG A 119 -23.30 -6.58 0.73
N GLY A 120 -24.02 -7.71 0.88
CA GLY A 120 -23.41 -9.03 1.05
C GLY A 120 -22.66 -9.49 -0.20
N SER A 121 -23.25 -9.31 -1.38
CA SER A 121 -22.60 -9.65 -2.66
C SER A 121 -21.37 -8.78 -2.91
N LEU A 122 -21.44 -7.48 -2.60
CA LEU A 122 -20.30 -6.57 -2.71
C LEU A 122 -19.16 -6.99 -1.79
N LEU A 123 -19.46 -7.38 -0.55
CA LEU A 123 -18.48 -7.91 0.40
C LEU A 123 -17.82 -9.18 -0.13
N LEU A 124 -18.61 -10.11 -0.68
CA LEU A 124 -18.10 -11.34 -1.29
C LEU A 124 -17.20 -11.07 -2.51
N ALA A 125 -17.61 -10.15 -3.39
CA ALA A 125 -16.84 -9.75 -4.56
C ALA A 125 -15.49 -9.13 -4.19
N LEU A 126 -15.48 -8.25 -3.17
CA LEU A 126 -14.25 -7.65 -2.62
C LEU A 126 -13.37 -8.69 -1.95
N ALA A 127 -13.93 -9.60 -1.16
CA ALA A 127 -13.19 -10.68 -0.50
C ALA A 127 -12.55 -11.62 -1.53
N ALA A 128 -13.28 -12.05 -2.55
CA ALA A 128 -12.77 -12.89 -3.63
C ALA A 128 -11.63 -12.19 -4.40
N SER A 129 -11.82 -10.92 -4.76
CA SER A 129 -10.79 -10.13 -5.45
C SER A 129 -9.54 -9.92 -4.60
N GLY A 130 -9.72 -9.69 -3.30
CA GLY A 130 -8.63 -9.59 -2.32
C GLY A 130 -7.85 -10.89 -2.18
N LEU A 131 -8.53 -12.04 -2.14
CA LEU A 131 -7.90 -13.37 -2.08
C LEU A 131 -7.09 -13.68 -3.34
N VAL A 132 -7.63 -13.40 -4.52
CA VAL A 132 -6.91 -13.56 -5.80
C VAL A 132 -5.65 -12.72 -5.80
N THR A 133 -5.77 -11.45 -5.39
CA THR A 133 -4.65 -10.52 -5.32
C THR A 133 -3.59 -10.99 -4.33
N LEU A 134 -3.99 -11.43 -3.14
CA LEU A 134 -3.10 -11.96 -2.11
C LEU A 134 -2.37 -13.21 -2.58
N ALA A 135 -3.08 -14.15 -3.21
CA ALA A 135 -2.51 -15.37 -3.74
C ALA A 135 -1.46 -15.08 -4.83
N LEU A 136 -1.74 -14.13 -5.72
CA LEU A 136 -0.80 -13.74 -6.78
C LEU A 136 0.46 -13.08 -6.21
N VAL A 137 0.29 -12.16 -5.25
CA VAL A 137 1.42 -11.53 -4.56
C VAL A 137 2.26 -12.58 -3.82
N ALA A 138 1.62 -13.51 -3.11
CA ALA A 138 2.28 -14.60 -2.40
C ALA A 138 3.07 -15.52 -3.34
N ALA A 139 2.47 -15.94 -4.46
CA ALA A 139 3.10 -16.79 -5.47
C ALA A 139 4.30 -16.10 -6.14
N SER A 140 4.27 -14.77 -6.29
CA SER A 140 5.39 -14.00 -6.86
C SER A 140 6.65 -13.96 -5.98
N HIS A 141 6.53 -14.31 -4.69
CA HIS A 141 7.64 -14.28 -3.76
C HIS A 141 8.34 -15.65 -3.71
N GLY A 142 9.49 -15.76 -4.39
CA GLY A 142 10.24 -17.02 -4.57
C GLY A 142 10.45 -17.87 -3.31
N PRO A 143 10.87 -17.31 -2.15
CA PRO A 143 11.04 -18.07 -0.91
C PRO A 143 9.74 -18.63 -0.32
N LEU A 144 8.61 -17.99 -0.59
CA LEU A 144 7.30 -18.44 -0.14
C LEU A 144 6.76 -19.52 -1.09
N ALA A 145 6.88 -19.30 -2.40
CA ALA A 145 6.49 -20.26 -3.42
C ALA A 145 7.26 -21.59 -3.27
N SER A 146 8.57 -21.53 -2.98
CA SER A 146 9.39 -22.73 -2.75
C SER A 146 9.01 -23.46 -1.46
N LYS A 147 8.72 -22.75 -0.36
CA LYS A 147 8.22 -23.37 0.88
C LYS A 147 6.85 -24.03 0.69
N ILE A 148 5.94 -23.39 -0.05
CA ILE A 148 4.64 -23.97 -0.40
C ILE A 148 4.83 -25.22 -1.25
N TYR A 149 5.67 -25.14 -2.29
CA TYR A 149 5.98 -26.28 -3.15
C TYR A 149 6.52 -27.47 -2.34
N VAL A 150 7.48 -27.25 -1.44
CA VAL A 150 8.05 -28.30 -0.58
C VAL A 150 7.01 -28.90 0.38
N LEU A 151 6.08 -28.10 0.89
CA LEU A 151 4.99 -28.58 1.75
C LEU A 151 4.00 -29.48 0.99
N PHE A 152 3.67 -29.13 -0.25
CA PHE A 152 2.77 -29.91 -1.11
C PHE A 152 3.47 -31.09 -1.81
N SER A 153 4.80 -31.05 -1.98
CA SER A 153 5.58 -32.12 -2.60
C SER A 153 6.08 -33.15 -1.60
N LYS A 154 5.84 -32.99 -0.30
CA LYS A 154 6.09 -34.05 0.69
C LYS A 154 5.04 -35.15 0.49
N PRO A 155 5.44 -36.38 0.12
CA PRO A 155 4.50 -37.50 0.15
C PRO A 155 4.05 -37.71 1.59
N SER A 156 2.74 -37.82 1.78
CA SER A 156 2.11 -38.24 3.03
C SER A 156 2.54 -39.70 3.31
N THR A 157 3.66 -39.87 4.01
CA THR A 157 3.99 -41.11 4.75
C THR A 157 3.41 -41.04 6.15
#